data_AF-K0CAP2-F1
#
_entry.id   AF-K0CAP2-F1
#
_cell.length_a   1.000
_cell.length_b   1.000
_cell.length_c   1.000
_cell.angle_alpha   90.00
_cell.angle_beta   90.00
_cell.angle_gamma   90.00
#
_symmetry.space_group_name_H-M   'P 1'
#
loop_
_entity.id
_entity.type
_entity.pdbx_description
1 polymer ?
#
loop_
_entity_poly.entity_id
_entity_poly.type
_entity_poly.pdbx_seq_one_letter_code
_entity_poly.pdbx_strand_id
1 'polypeptide(L)'
;MVVSGQGRLVGWFTALLVLWSLTLSGCQLLPREPLPEPGVAGDAGRDQPGTLHFQISPGHTGSYYGWQVEVTAAEHNKGFISFTSRPMEAGQRLDARLWADRYQVRVLHLGRVRFQEWVPVSAGGDTLIAVKLSFVRSTVTPHVGVEARARLYGKPSRVRDLSSNYQPFTVHAGDGLRVIFDGPQYRGELAGPGRLEFIQNGATLATMAQARIAANEIIGELRFKDERKVDQALNGAFSFPDGTVSEWADGRRFEGAYRGLQPDQGKLQLPDGDLWHGSVELLMPRGPGVLKRRDGSWLELPAGSDLLTLTGTVPCGRSSGDSRQCHYLDGQRLSSEADLKRRLASRQTASSGPAAGCQLAQGHFNRGLGRSRLLLGPGGEGEFEQYSGSRRFRFYTEFEYQAQPERLDVKYGEGSYIHVESGQVLHRTGISEVALPCRFDGHTLWLEGKPYQRD
;
A
#
# COMPACT_ATOMS: atom_id res chain seq x y z
N MET A 1 60.86 -17.57 86.14
CA MET A 1 61.89 -18.19 86.99
C MET A 1 61.63 -19.68 86.96
N VAL A 2 62.61 -20.46 86.46
CA VAL A 2 62.76 -21.93 86.58
C VAL A 2 61.59 -22.77 86.00
N VAL A 3 61.63 -23.25 84.76
CA VAL A 3 62.41 -24.40 84.20
C VAL A 3 61.74 -25.78 84.43
N SER A 4 61.45 -26.39 83.27
CA SER A 4 61.49 -27.80 82.88
C SER A 4 60.53 -28.84 83.46
N GLY A 5 60.18 -29.77 82.56
CA GLY A 5 59.53 -31.04 82.87
C GLY A 5 59.13 -31.81 81.62
N GLN A 6 60.06 -32.02 80.67
CA GLN A 6 59.86 -32.95 79.57
C GLN A 6 59.85 -34.39 80.10
N GLY A 7 58.82 -35.16 79.73
CA GLY A 7 58.75 -36.61 79.83
C GLY A 7 58.19 -37.18 78.53
N ARG A 8 59.02 -37.97 77.84
CA ARG A 8 58.86 -38.52 76.49
C ARG A 8 58.16 -39.90 76.51
N LEU A 9 57.71 -40.31 75.32
CA LEU A 9 57.49 -41.69 74.82
C LEU A 9 56.08 -42.32 74.90
N VAL A 10 55.34 -42.20 73.79
CA VAL A 10 54.65 -43.30 73.07
C VAL A 10 54.72 -42.89 71.59
N GLY A 11 55.34 -43.61 70.66
CA GLY A 11 54.90 -44.90 70.12
C GLY A 11 54.19 -44.63 68.78
N TRP A 12 54.91 -44.87 67.68
CA TRP A 12 54.46 -44.72 66.30
C TRP A 12 53.34 -45.73 65.95
N PHE A 13 52.29 -45.30 65.25
CA PHE A 13 51.88 -45.83 63.94
C PHE A 13 50.81 -44.92 63.30
N THR A 14 51.27 -44.11 62.35
CA THR A 14 50.69 -43.85 61.02
C THR A 14 49.18 -43.95 60.82
N ALA A 15 48.49 -42.81 60.63
CA ALA A 15 47.99 -42.39 59.31
C ALA A 15 47.36 -40.98 59.35
N LEU A 16 48.07 -40.06 58.68
CA LEU A 16 47.62 -38.81 58.05
C LEU A 16 46.27 -38.98 57.29
N LEU A 17 45.41 -38.00 57.01
CA LEU A 17 45.58 -36.56 56.76
C LEU A 17 44.21 -35.85 56.85
N VAL A 18 44.12 -34.85 57.72
CA VAL A 18 43.60 -33.48 57.50
C VAL A 18 42.49 -33.25 56.45
N LEU A 19 41.36 -32.82 57.00
CA LEU A 19 40.35 -31.89 56.47
C LEU A 19 40.72 -31.11 55.20
N TRP A 20 39.87 -31.24 54.17
CA TRP A 20 39.54 -30.12 53.28
C TRP A 20 38.02 -29.97 53.19
N SER A 21 37.55 -28.81 53.63
CA SER A 21 36.24 -28.25 53.35
C SER A 21 36.06 -28.07 51.83
N LEU A 22 35.18 -28.88 51.22
CA LEU A 22 34.74 -28.72 49.85
C LEU A 22 33.56 -27.73 49.81
N THR A 23 33.89 -26.51 49.39
CA THR A 23 32.93 -25.53 48.87
C THR A 23 32.17 -26.12 47.68
N LEU A 24 30.85 -25.97 47.70
CA LEU A 24 29.94 -26.16 46.56
C LEU A 24 30.33 -25.19 45.43
N SER A 25 31.23 -25.64 44.56
CA SER A 25 31.48 -24.98 43.27
C SER A 25 30.27 -25.20 42.37
N GLY A 26 29.69 -24.08 41.92
CA GLY A 26 28.51 -24.05 41.07
C GLY A 26 28.68 -24.86 39.78
N CYS A 27 27.57 -25.45 39.34
CA CYS A 27 27.35 -25.79 37.94
C CYS A 27 27.45 -24.51 37.10
N GLN A 28 28.66 -24.15 36.70
CA GLN A 28 28.85 -23.29 35.55
C GLN A 28 28.43 -24.11 34.32
N LEU A 29 27.29 -23.75 33.74
CA LEU A 29 26.99 -24.07 32.34
C LEU A 29 28.21 -23.65 31.54
N LEU A 30 28.98 -24.62 31.02
CA LEU A 30 30.01 -24.34 30.03
C LEU A 30 29.35 -23.48 28.94
N PRO A 31 29.89 -22.31 28.59
CA PRO A 31 29.37 -21.54 27.47
C PRO A 31 29.45 -22.45 26.25
N ARG A 32 28.28 -22.79 25.69
CA ARG A 32 28.19 -23.42 24.38
C ARG A 32 28.91 -22.49 23.42
N GLU A 33 29.90 -23.02 22.73
CA GLU A 33 30.61 -22.31 21.67
C GLU A 33 29.55 -21.71 20.72
N PRO A 34 29.59 -20.39 20.44
CA PRO A 34 28.62 -19.78 19.55
C PRO A 34 28.69 -20.48 18.20
N LEU A 35 27.52 -20.80 17.63
CA LEU A 35 27.45 -21.36 16.29
C LEU A 35 28.26 -20.46 15.34
N PRO A 36 29.08 -21.05 14.45
CA PRO A 36 29.91 -20.25 13.55
C PRO A 36 29.01 -19.28 12.80
N GLU A 37 29.41 -18.00 12.78
CA GLU A 37 28.70 -17.02 11.98
C GLU A 37 28.67 -17.51 10.53
N PRO A 38 27.52 -17.41 9.85
CA PRO A 38 27.45 -17.77 8.45
C PRO A 38 28.48 -16.93 7.71
N GLY A 39 29.48 -17.61 7.12
CA GLY A 39 30.50 -16.96 6.32
C GLY A 39 29.84 -16.03 5.32
N VAL A 40 30.38 -14.82 5.19
CA VAL A 40 29.91 -13.82 4.24
C VAL A 40 30.01 -14.43 2.85
N ALA A 41 28.92 -15.01 2.36
CA ALA A 41 28.80 -15.31 0.95
C ALA A 41 28.96 -13.98 0.21
N GLY A 42 29.80 -13.98 -0.84
CA GLY A 42 29.85 -12.84 -1.77
C GLY A 42 28.44 -12.52 -2.29
N ASP A 43 28.27 -11.38 -2.95
CA ASP A 43 26.94 -10.85 -3.34
C ASP A 43 26.08 -11.82 -4.18
N ALA A 44 26.65 -12.92 -4.70
CA ALA A 44 25.93 -13.98 -5.39
C ALA A 44 25.02 -14.80 -4.45
N GLY A 45 23.70 -14.74 -4.70
CA GLY A 45 22.71 -15.61 -4.07
C GLY A 45 22.01 -15.05 -2.83
N ARG A 46 22.21 -13.77 -2.49
CA ARG A 46 21.50 -13.09 -1.37
C ARG A 46 19.98 -13.06 -1.51
N ASP A 47 19.48 -13.20 -2.74
CA ASP A 47 18.07 -13.24 -3.11
C ASP A 47 17.45 -14.63 -2.98
N GLN A 48 18.22 -15.66 -2.62
CA GLN A 48 17.73 -17.02 -2.48
C GLN A 48 17.35 -17.34 -1.04
N PRO A 49 16.15 -17.91 -0.79
CA PRO A 49 15.79 -18.35 0.55
C PRO A 49 16.67 -19.53 0.97
N GLY A 50 17.07 -19.54 2.24
CA GLY A 50 17.62 -20.74 2.88
C GLY A 50 16.51 -21.69 3.35
N THR A 51 16.90 -22.87 3.81
CA THR A 51 15.96 -23.87 4.33
C THR A 51 16.27 -24.23 5.78
N LEU A 52 15.31 -24.02 6.66
CA LEU A 52 15.27 -24.54 8.02
C LEU A 52 14.53 -25.89 8.02
N HIS A 53 15.27 -26.97 8.24
CA HIS A 53 14.74 -28.31 8.41
C HIS A 53 14.47 -28.58 9.88
N PHE A 54 13.28 -29.05 10.20
CA PHE A 54 12.94 -29.62 11.49
C PHE A 54 12.66 -31.11 11.32
N GLN A 55 13.47 -31.97 11.96
CA GLN A 55 13.48 -33.41 11.69
C GLN A 55 13.47 -34.20 13.00
N ILE A 56 12.58 -35.18 13.11
CA ILE A 56 12.46 -36.02 14.31
C ILE A 56 12.90 -37.43 13.97
N SER A 57 13.99 -37.91 14.58
CA SER A 57 14.54 -39.27 14.35
C SER A 57 13.44 -40.33 14.32
N PRO A 58 13.50 -41.31 13.40
CA PRO A 58 12.59 -42.44 13.42
C PRO A 58 12.77 -43.22 14.73
N GLY A 59 11.67 -43.67 15.31
CA GLY A 59 11.68 -44.44 16.55
C GLY A 59 10.27 -44.63 17.11
N HIS A 60 10.03 -45.78 17.75
CA HIS A 60 8.73 -46.17 18.29
C HIS A 60 8.67 -46.15 19.82
N THR A 61 9.74 -45.69 20.48
CA THR A 61 9.89 -45.72 21.94
C THR A 61 10.18 -44.32 22.48
N GLY A 62 9.46 -43.91 23.54
CA GLY A 62 9.64 -42.63 24.21
C GLY A 62 8.74 -41.52 23.66
N SER A 63 9.26 -40.29 23.58
CA SER A 63 8.58 -39.07 23.09
C SER A 63 8.32 -39.09 21.57
N TYR A 64 7.54 -40.04 21.05
CA TYR A 64 7.42 -40.24 19.58
C TYR A 64 6.42 -39.29 18.88
N TYR A 65 5.60 -38.52 19.60
CA TYR A 65 4.61 -37.60 19.02
C TYR A 65 4.53 -36.28 19.79
N GLY A 66 3.80 -35.30 19.25
CA GLY A 66 3.52 -34.04 19.96
C GLY A 66 4.67 -33.04 19.92
N TRP A 67 5.58 -33.19 18.96
CA TRP A 67 6.65 -32.23 18.71
C TRP A 67 6.16 -31.09 17.83
N GLN A 68 6.56 -29.86 18.17
CA GLN A 68 6.25 -28.68 17.39
C GLN A 68 7.50 -27.81 17.28
N VAL A 69 7.61 -27.10 16.16
CA VAL A 69 8.59 -26.03 15.98
C VAL A 69 7.86 -24.71 15.80
N GLU A 70 8.36 -23.70 16.50
CA GLU A 70 7.96 -22.31 16.36
C GLU A 70 9.15 -21.51 15.86
N VAL A 71 8.92 -20.64 14.88
CA VAL A 71 9.86 -19.60 14.46
C VAL A 71 9.20 -18.29 14.87
N THR A 72 9.73 -17.65 15.91
CA THR A 72 9.00 -16.58 16.61
C THR A 72 9.47 -15.18 16.23
N ALA A 73 10.72 -15.03 15.79
CA ALA A 73 11.30 -13.74 15.41
C ALA A 73 12.46 -13.96 14.43
N ALA A 74 12.76 -12.90 13.67
CA ALA A 74 14.00 -12.75 12.90
C ALA A 74 14.83 -11.62 13.54
N GLU A 75 16.15 -11.74 13.56
CA GLU A 75 17.03 -10.82 14.28
C GLU A 75 17.14 -9.47 13.56
N HIS A 76 17.22 -9.48 12.22
CA HIS A 76 17.47 -8.27 11.42
C HIS A 76 16.35 -7.98 10.42
N ASN A 77 15.80 -9.00 9.76
CA ASN A 77 14.73 -8.89 8.79
C ASN A 77 13.44 -8.42 9.50
N LYS A 78 13.02 -7.20 9.21
CA LYS A 78 11.89 -6.56 9.88
C LYS A 78 10.57 -7.16 9.41
N GLY A 79 9.57 -7.10 10.30
CA GLY A 79 8.20 -7.49 9.95
C GLY A 79 7.97 -8.99 9.80
N PHE A 80 8.92 -9.86 10.20
CA PHE A 80 8.71 -11.30 10.19
C PHE A 80 7.46 -11.70 11.00
N ILE A 81 6.60 -12.49 10.38
CA ILE A 81 5.35 -12.99 10.97
C ILE A 81 5.61 -14.38 11.52
N SER A 82 5.45 -14.53 12.84
CA SER A 82 5.74 -15.79 13.55
C SER A 82 5.00 -16.99 12.94
N PHE A 83 5.67 -18.14 12.94
CA PHE A 83 5.13 -19.40 12.44
C PHE A 83 5.14 -20.46 13.53
N THR A 84 4.09 -21.26 13.61
CA THR A 84 3.99 -22.44 14.47
C THR A 84 3.58 -23.65 13.64
N SER A 85 4.33 -24.74 13.75
CA SER A 85 3.97 -25.98 13.06
C SER A 85 2.79 -26.67 13.75
N ARG A 86 2.01 -27.42 12.96
CA ARG A 86 1.17 -28.48 13.52
C ARG A 86 2.04 -29.50 14.26
N PRO A 87 1.50 -30.24 15.25
CA PRO A 87 2.20 -31.36 15.86
C PRO A 87 2.77 -32.34 14.83
N MET A 88 3.93 -32.89 15.17
CA MET A 88 4.71 -33.83 14.39
C MET A 88 5.08 -35.04 15.24
N GLU A 89 5.39 -36.14 14.55
CA GLU A 89 5.76 -37.42 15.14
C GLU A 89 7.09 -37.94 14.58
N ALA A 90 7.57 -39.03 15.16
CA ALA A 90 8.83 -39.68 14.81
C ALA A 90 8.89 -40.02 13.31
N GLY A 91 10.05 -39.77 12.71
CA GLY A 91 10.31 -39.95 11.28
C GLY A 91 9.81 -38.81 10.39
N GLN A 92 9.05 -37.84 10.93
CA GLN A 92 8.60 -36.70 10.14
C GLN A 92 9.67 -35.61 10.00
N ARG A 93 9.58 -34.90 8.87
CA ARG A 93 10.40 -33.73 8.57
C ARG A 93 9.57 -32.59 7.99
N LEU A 94 9.82 -31.37 8.47
CA LEU A 94 9.28 -30.12 7.96
C LEU A 94 10.43 -29.29 7.39
N ASP A 95 10.31 -28.87 6.14
CA ASP A 95 11.23 -27.93 5.51
C ASP A 95 10.56 -26.55 5.46
N ALA A 96 11.16 -25.53 6.06
CA ALA A 96 10.69 -24.15 6.06
C ALA A 96 11.67 -23.25 5.31
N ARG A 97 11.23 -22.63 4.20
CA ARG A 97 12.04 -21.67 3.43
C ARG A 97 11.96 -20.30 4.05
N LEU A 98 13.10 -19.68 4.32
CA LEU A 98 13.22 -18.41 5.02
C LEU A 98 14.27 -17.54 4.32
N TRP A 99 14.10 -16.21 4.38
CA TRP A 99 15.17 -15.31 3.96
C TRP A 99 16.40 -15.47 4.85
N ALA A 100 17.58 -15.10 4.36
CA ALA A 100 18.78 -15.24 5.14
C ALA A 100 18.77 -14.29 6.36
N ASP A 101 18.88 -14.86 7.56
CA ASP A 101 18.92 -14.14 8.84
C ASP A 101 19.28 -15.11 9.98
N ARG A 102 19.23 -14.63 11.22
CA ARG A 102 19.13 -15.46 12.43
C ARG A 102 17.69 -15.45 12.91
N TYR A 103 17.17 -16.64 13.22
CA TYR A 103 15.79 -16.82 13.65
C TYR A 103 15.71 -17.37 15.06
N GLN A 104 14.80 -16.83 15.86
CA GLN A 104 14.49 -17.38 17.16
C GLN A 104 13.62 -18.62 16.98
N VAL A 105 14.20 -19.79 17.21
CA VAL A 105 13.54 -21.08 17.03
C VAL A 105 13.24 -21.70 18.39
N ARG A 106 11.99 -22.09 18.61
CA ARG A 106 11.56 -22.86 19.79
C ARG A 106 11.10 -24.24 19.34
N VAL A 107 11.56 -25.28 20.03
CA VAL A 107 11.03 -26.64 19.85
C VAL A 107 10.28 -27.03 21.11
N LEU A 108 9.03 -27.42 20.94
CA LEU A 108 8.15 -27.84 22.01
C LEU A 108 7.87 -29.34 21.89
N HIS A 109 7.75 -29.99 23.03
CA HIS A 109 7.20 -31.34 23.13
C HIS A 109 6.04 -31.31 24.12
N LEU A 110 4.83 -31.62 23.63
CA LEU A 110 3.58 -31.56 24.39
C LEU A 110 3.41 -30.20 25.10
N GLY A 111 3.64 -29.11 24.35
CA GLY A 111 3.51 -27.74 24.84
C GLY A 111 4.65 -27.24 25.75
N ARG A 112 5.66 -28.07 26.05
CA ARG A 112 6.81 -27.66 26.87
C ARG A 112 8.03 -27.38 26.01
N VAL A 113 8.64 -26.20 26.20
CA VAL A 113 9.88 -25.82 25.51
C VAL A 113 11.01 -26.78 25.87
N ARG A 114 11.65 -27.35 24.85
CA ARG A 114 12.82 -28.24 24.95
C ARG A 114 14.08 -27.64 24.36
N PHE A 115 13.91 -26.65 23.49
CA PHE A 115 14.98 -25.92 22.83
C PHE A 115 14.49 -24.51 22.52
N GLN A 116 15.36 -23.52 22.70
CA GLN A 116 15.09 -22.13 22.36
C GLN A 116 16.42 -21.42 22.12
N GLU A 117 16.78 -21.20 20.86
CA GLU A 117 18.02 -20.52 20.48
C GLU A 117 17.82 -19.71 19.19
N TRP A 118 18.71 -18.75 18.97
CA TRP A 118 18.87 -18.05 17.69
C TRP A 118 19.67 -18.93 16.73
N VAL A 119 19.06 -19.32 15.62
CA VAL A 119 19.64 -20.24 14.64
C VAL A 119 19.87 -19.50 13.32
N PRO A 120 21.08 -19.54 12.75
CA PRO A 120 21.34 -18.90 11.47
C PRO A 120 20.70 -19.69 10.33
N VAL A 121 20.16 -18.99 9.34
CA VAL A 121 19.74 -19.52 8.05
C VAL A 121 20.49 -18.73 6.99
N SER A 122 21.36 -19.41 6.23
CA SER A 122 22.13 -18.80 5.15
C SER A 122 21.35 -18.78 3.84
N ALA A 123 21.61 -17.79 2.99
CA ALA A 123 21.00 -17.73 1.66
C ALA A 123 21.34 -18.99 0.85
N GLY A 124 20.32 -19.66 0.31
CA GLY A 124 20.45 -20.94 -0.39
C GLY A 124 21.02 -22.11 0.44
N GLY A 125 21.20 -21.93 1.75
CA GLY A 125 21.84 -22.90 2.64
C GLY A 125 20.85 -23.74 3.43
N ASP A 126 21.33 -24.88 3.94
CA ASP A 126 20.56 -25.80 4.78
C ASP A 126 20.89 -25.57 6.27
N THR A 127 19.86 -25.55 7.12
CA THR A 127 19.99 -25.52 8.59
C THR A 127 19.06 -26.57 9.16
N LEU A 128 19.56 -27.45 10.03
CA LEU A 128 18.79 -28.58 10.57
C LEU A 128 18.65 -28.47 12.08
N ILE A 129 17.41 -28.52 12.57
CA ILE A 129 17.05 -28.77 13.96
C ILE A 129 16.68 -30.24 14.09
N ALA A 130 17.62 -31.05 14.58
CA ALA A 130 17.45 -32.49 14.74
C ALA A 130 16.95 -32.83 16.14
N VAL A 131 15.82 -33.53 16.21
CA VAL A 131 15.30 -34.13 17.45
C VAL A 131 15.68 -35.60 17.48
N LYS A 132 16.62 -35.97 18.36
CA LYS A 132 17.00 -37.36 18.59
C LYS A 132 16.17 -37.93 19.74
N LEU A 133 15.37 -38.93 19.43
CA LEU A 133 14.56 -39.65 20.40
C LEU A 133 15.41 -40.65 21.20
N SER A 134 15.10 -40.79 22.48
CA SER A 134 15.77 -41.71 23.41
C SER A 134 14.80 -42.06 24.54
N PHE A 135 15.02 -43.20 25.17
CA PHE A 135 14.23 -43.69 26.30
C PHE A 135 14.36 -42.78 27.54
N VAL A 136 15.55 -42.23 27.78
CA VAL A 136 15.84 -41.47 29.00
C VAL A 136 15.65 -39.97 28.79
N ARG A 137 16.22 -39.40 27.72
CA ARG A 137 16.13 -37.97 27.42
C ARG A 137 16.29 -37.73 25.93
N SER A 138 15.26 -37.17 25.29
CA SER A 138 15.36 -36.68 23.92
C SER A 138 16.22 -35.42 23.86
N THR A 139 17.01 -35.26 22.80
CA THR A 139 17.89 -34.11 22.60
C THR A 139 17.50 -33.36 21.33
N VAL A 140 17.64 -32.04 21.36
CA VAL A 140 17.45 -31.16 20.20
C VAL A 140 18.78 -30.50 19.88
N THR A 141 19.28 -30.67 18.66
CA THR A 141 20.58 -30.14 18.22
C THR A 141 20.46 -29.39 16.89
N PRO A 142 20.95 -28.14 16.81
CA PRO A 142 21.09 -27.43 15.55
C PRO A 142 22.35 -27.90 14.80
N HIS A 143 22.26 -27.95 13.48
CA HIS A 143 23.36 -28.18 12.54
C HIS A 143 23.22 -27.19 11.39
N VAL A 144 24.32 -26.78 10.77
CA VAL A 144 24.34 -25.76 9.71
C VAL A 144 25.14 -26.23 8.49
N GLY A 145 24.77 -25.74 7.31
CA GLY A 145 25.50 -25.95 6.06
C GLY A 145 25.67 -27.41 5.68
N VAL A 146 26.90 -27.80 5.35
CA VAL A 146 27.23 -29.17 4.89
C VAL A 146 26.86 -30.22 5.95
N GLU A 147 27.04 -29.91 7.24
CA GLU A 147 26.69 -30.84 8.31
C GLU A 147 25.18 -31.04 8.40
N ALA A 148 24.39 -29.96 8.28
CA ALA A 148 22.94 -30.06 8.23
C ALA A 148 22.51 -30.99 7.09
N ARG A 149 23.01 -30.74 5.88
CA ARG A 149 22.68 -31.51 4.67
C ARG A 149 23.06 -32.98 4.77
N ALA A 150 24.22 -33.30 5.33
CA ALA A 150 24.67 -34.68 5.53
C ALA A 150 23.79 -35.48 6.51
N ARG A 151 23.05 -34.81 7.39
CA ARG A 151 22.18 -35.41 8.41
C ARG A 151 20.70 -35.44 8.03
N LEU A 152 20.33 -34.85 6.90
CA LEU A 152 18.97 -34.95 6.37
C LEU A 152 18.70 -36.37 5.92
N TYR A 153 17.53 -36.89 6.27
CA TYR A 153 17.06 -38.16 5.75
C TYR A 153 15.60 -38.06 5.34
N GLY A 154 15.18 -39.02 4.52
CA GLY A 154 13.83 -39.08 3.99
C GLY A 154 13.46 -37.89 3.10
N LYS A 155 12.21 -37.89 2.65
CA LYS A 155 11.57 -36.74 2.02
C LYS A 155 10.86 -35.91 3.09
N PRO A 156 10.73 -34.59 2.90
CA PRO A 156 9.99 -33.79 3.87
C PRO A 156 8.53 -34.21 3.84
N SER A 157 7.98 -34.47 5.02
CA SER A 157 6.54 -34.72 5.19
C SER A 157 5.74 -33.45 4.91
N ARG A 158 6.36 -32.27 5.09
CA ARG A 158 5.74 -30.95 4.87
C ARG A 158 6.79 -29.96 4.37
N VAL A 159 6.38 -29.09 3.45
CA VAL A 159 7.19 -27.93 3.01
C VAL A 159 6.36 -26.67 3.27
N ARG A 160 7.00 -25.64 3.84
CA ARG A 160 6.41 -24.33 4.07
C ARG A 160 7.31 -23.25 3.50
N ASP A 161 6.72 -22.38 2.70
CA ASP A 161 7.42 -21.19 2.24
C ASP A 161 7.10 -20.04 3.18
N LEU A 162 8.04 -19.74 4.08
CA LEU A 162 7.94 -18.63 5.03
C LEU A 162 8.67 -17.38 4.52
N SER A 163 9.21 -17.42 3.30
CA SER A 163 9.82 -16.24 2.67
C SER A 163 8.78 -15.14 2.35
N SER A 164 7.50 -15.51 2.26
CA SER A 164 6.37 -14.58 2.15
C SER A 164 5.77 -14.17 3.50
N ASN A 165 6.25 -14.73 4.62
CA ASN A 165 5.76 -14.41 5.97
C ASN A 165 6.43 -13.14 6.54
N TYR A 166 6.39 -12.06 5.77
CA TYR A 166 6.89 -10.75 6.21
C TYR A 166 5.80 -9.73 5.97
N GLN A 167 5.68 -8.79 6.90
CA GLN A 167 4.94 -7.57 6.64
C GLN A 167 5.60 -6.85 5.46
N PRO A 168 4.81 -6.33 4.50
CA PRO A 168 5.36 -5.64 3.36
C PRO A 168 6.19 -4.42 3.79
N PHE A 169 7.33 -4.21 3.15
CA PHE A 169 8.20 -3.08 3.45
C PHE A 169 7.60 -1.82 2.82
N THR A 170 7.23 -0.85 3.65
CA THR A 170 6.68 0.42 3.16
C THR A 170 7.79 1.45 2.99
N VAL A 171 8.00 1.89 1.75
CA VAL A 171 8.84 3.02 1.39
C VAL A 171 7.95 4.25 1.19
N HIS A 172 8.18 5.31 1.96
CA HIS A 172 7.48 6.58 1.77
C HIS A 172 8.26 7.44 0.78
N ALA A 173 7.61 7.81 -0.34
CA ALA A 173 8.26 8.54 -1.43
C ALA A 173 7.89 10.04 -1.47
N GLY A 174 7.12 10.54 -0.49
CA GLY A 174 6.61 11.93 -0.49
C GLY A 174 5.32 12.09 -1.28
N ASP A 175 4.73 13.30 -1.26
CA ASP A 175 3.53 13.68 -2.05
C ASP A 175 2.32 12.73 -1.97
N GLY A 176 2.13 12.03 -0.85
CA GLY A 176 1.04 11.05 -0.71
C GLY A 176 1.27 9.72 -1.46
N LEU A 177 2.45 9.53 -2.06
CA LEU A 177 2.91 8.29 -2.66
C LEU A 177 3.49 7.36 -1.57
N ARG A 178 2.89 6.18 -1.47
CA ARG A 178 3.37 5.06 -0.66
C ARG A 178 3.73 3.91 -1.59
N VAL A 179 4.94 3.41 -1.44
CA VAL A 179 5.43 2.28 -2.22
C VAL A 179 5.59 1.08 -1.29
N ILE A 180 4.99 -0.04 -1.66
CA ILE A 180 5.07 -1.29 -0.90
C ILE A 180 5.96 -2.25 -1.66
N PHE A 181 7.01 -2.75 -1.01
CA PHE A 181 7.88 -3.81 -1.53
C PHE A 181 7.57 -5.15 -0.84
N ASP A 182 7.39 -6.17 -1.67
CA ASP A 182 7.25 -7.57 -1.28
C ASP A 182 8.29 -8.41 -2.02
N GLY A 183 9.25 -8.97 -1.30
CA GLY A 183 10.34 -9.71 -1.92
C GLY A 183 11.50 -10.05 -0.99
N PRO A 184 12.63 -10.50 -1.56
CA PRO A 184 13.80 -10.95 -0.82
C PRO A 184 14.38 -9.90 0.12
N GLN A 185 14.75 -10.34 1.32
CA GLN A 185 15.46 -9.52 2.31
C GLN A 185 16.74 -10.22 2.75
N TYR A 186 17.76 -9.43 3.06
CA TYR A 186 19.03 -9.93 3.61
C TYR A 186 19.47 -8.98 4.72
N ARG A 187 19.45 -9.48 5.97
CA ARG A 187 19.86 -8.74 7.17
C ARG A 187 19.20 -7.36 7.31
N GLY A 188 17.90 -7.29 7.03
CA GLY A 188 17.09 -6.05 7.16
C GLY A 188 17.14 -5.13 5.95
N GLU A 189 17.84 -5.50 4.88
CA GLU A 189 17.90 -4.77 3.60
C GLU A 189 17.17 -5.52 2.49
N LEU A 190 16.75 -4.80 1.45
CA LEU A 190 16.16 -5.39 0.24
C LEU A 190 17.24 -6.10 -0.55
N ALA A 191 17.00 -7.35 -0.95
CA ALA A 191 18.06 -8.23 -1.43
C ALA A 191 17.69 -8.98 -2.70
N GLY A 192 17.16 -8.31 -3.72
CA GLY A 192 16.84 -8.95 -5.00
C GLY A 192 15.61 -8.35 -5.68
N PRO A 193 15.15 -8.98 -6.77
CA PRO A 193 13.92 -8.57 -7.43
C PRO A 193 12.69 -8.89 -6.55
N GLY A 194 11.75 -7.97 -6.48
CA GLY A 194 10.49 -8.13 -5.75
C GLY A 194 9.32 -7.41 -6.42
N ARG A 195 8.12 -7.58 -5.88
CA ARG A 195 6.92 -6.87 -6.34
C ARG A 195 6.86 -5.50 -5.66
N LEU A 196 6.70 -4.45 -6.46
CA LEU A 196 6.32 -3.12 -5.99
C LEU A 196 4.85 -2.84 -6.26
N GLU A 197 4.20 -2.24 -5.28
CA GLU A 197 2.86 -1.68 -5.39
C GLU A 197 2.88 -0.19 -5.03
N PHE A 198 2.37 0.64 -5.94
CA PHE A 198 2.40 2.09 -5.83
C PHE A 198 1.01 2.60 -5.48
N ILE A 199 0.88 3.18 -4.29
CA ILE A 199 -0.38 3.66 -3.72
C ILE A 199 -0.30 5.17 -3.57
N GLN A 200 -1.16 5.89 -4.29
CA GLN A 200 -1.25 7.34 -4.23
C GLN A 200 -2.59 7.71 -3.59
N ASN A 201 -2.56 8.51 -2.53
CA ASN A 201 -3.78 8.98 -1.86
C ASN A 201 -4.76 7.83 -1.47
N GLY A 202 -4.21 6.68 -1.08
CA GLY A 202 -4.98 5.50 -0.67
C GLY A 202 -5.39 4.54 -1.80
N ALA A 203 -5.21 4.91 -3.07
CA ALA A 203 -5.54 4.06 -4.22
C ALA A 203 -4.29 3.50 -4.89
N THR A 204 -4.27 2.19 -5.18
CA THR A 204 -3.20 1.57 -5.99
C THR A 204 -3.27 2.08 -7.42
N LEU A 205 -2.23 2.78 -7.89
CA LEU A 205 -2.13 3.31 -9.25
C LEU A 205 -1.36 2.40 -10.20
N ALA A 206 -0.32 1.74 -9.69
CA ALA A 206 0.58 0.96 -10.52
C ALA A 206 1.21 -0.20 -9.74
N THR A 207 1.75 -1.16 -10.49
CA THR A 207 2.51 -2.28 -9.95
C THR A 207 3.74 -2.54 -10.81
N MET A 208 4.77 -3.12 -10.21
CA MET A 208 5.95 -3.62 -10.91
C MET A 208 6.25 -5.01 -10.35
N ALA A 209 6.10 -6.05 -11.17
CA ALA A 209 6.10 -7.44 -10.68
C ALA A 209 7.49 -7.97 -10.31
N GLN A 210 8.53 -7.47 -10.98
CA GLN A 210 9.93 -7.88 -10.82
C GLN A 210 10.80 -6.62 -10.81
N ALA A 211 10.69 -5.85 -9.72
CA ALA A 211 11.41 -4.63 -9.48
C ALA A 211 12.74 -4.91 -8.78
N ARG A 212 13.84 -4.37 -9.30
CA ARG A 212 15.11 -4.28 -8.58
C ARG A 212 15.32 -2.83 -8.17
N ILE A 213 15.46 -2.60 -6.87
CA ILE A 213 15.78 -1.27 -6.33
C ILE A 213 17.30 -1.19 -6.17
N ALA A 214 17.91 -0.24 -6.88
CA ALA A 214 19.29 0.18 -6.68
C ALA A 214 19.30 1.60 -6.08
N ALA A 215 20.47 2.06 -5.60
CA ALA A 215 20.58 3.35 -4.90
C ALA A 215 20.03 4.55 -5.72
N ASN A 216 20.17 4.51 -7.06
CA ASN A 216 19.82 5.63 -7.94
C ASN A 216 18.72 5.29 -8.96
N GLU A 217 18.28 4.04 -9.03
CA GLU A 217 17.46 3.53 -10.13
C GLU A 217 16.51 2.44 -9.64
N ILE A 218 15.33 2.38 -10.25
CA ILE A 218 14.38 1.29 -10.08
C ILE A 218 14.22 0.60 -11.44
N ILE A 219 14.69 -0.64 -11.52
CA ILE A 219 14.62 -1.45 -12.73
C ILE A 219 13.37 -2.32 -12.68
N GLY A 220 12.50 -2.17 -13.66
CA GLY A 220 11.39 -3.10 -13.90
C GLY A 220 10.30 -2.47 -14.77
N GLU A 221 9.37 -3.31 -15.22
CA GLU A 221 8.25 -2.86 -16.04
C GLU A 221 7.12 -2.33 -15.15
N LEU A 222 6.88 -1.03 -15.20
CA LEU A 222 5.79 -0.37 -14.48
C LEU A 222 4.48 -0.55 -15.25
N ARG A 223 3.47 -1.13 -14.59
CA ARG A 223 2.14 -1.37 -15.13
C ARG A 223 1.11 -0.55 -14.38
N PHE A 224 0.52 0.43 -15.06
CA PHE A 224 -0.54 1.25 -14.50
C PHE A 224 -1.90 0.57 -14.57
N LYS A 225 -2.75 0.80 -13.57
CA LYS A 225 -4.14 0.32 -13.56
C LYS A 225 -5.02 1.00 -14.61
N ASP A 226 -4.71 2.23 -14.98
CA ASP A 226 -5.39 2.98 -16.06
C ASP A 226 -4.82 2.67 -17.45
N GLU A 227 -3.97 1.64 -17.54
CA GLU A 227 -3.35 1.13 -18.78
C GLU A 227 -2.52 2.14 -19.57
N ARG A 228 -2.19 3.29 -18.97
CA ARG A 228 -1.36 4.29 -19.63
C ARG A 228 0.04 3.76 -19.89
N LYS A 229 0.62 4.23 -20.99
CA LYS A 229 2.03 4.02 -21.32
C LYS A 229 2.82 5.26 -20.96
N VAL A 230 4.01 5.06 -20.39
CA VAL A 230 4.92 6.14 -20.01
C VAL A 230 6.26 5.85 -20.68
N ASP A 231 6.88 6.86 -21.29
CA ASP A 231 8.09 6.72 -22.09
C ASP A 231 9.39 6.73 -21.26
N GLN A 232 9.32 7.18 -20.01
CA GLN A 232 10.43 7.25 -19.07
C GLN A 232 10.29 6.26 -17.92
N ALA A 233 11.43 5.81 -17.37
CA ALA A 233 11.49 5.00 -16.16
C ALA A 233 11.49 5.88 -14.89
N LEU A 234 11.21 5.26 -13.74
CA LEU A 234 11.33 5.91 -12.44
C LEU A 234 12.79 6.01 -12.00
N ASN A 235 13.16 7.12 -11.38
CA ASN A 235 14.45 7.26 -10.69
C ASN A 235 14.43 6.59 -9.30
N GLY A 236 15.57 6.53 -8.61
CA GLY A 236 15.68 5.98 -7.26
C GLY A 236 14.82 6.67 -6.18
N ALA A 237 14.26 7.85 -6.48
CA ALA A 237 13.32 8.57 -5.62
C ALA A 237 11.84 8.25 -5.95
N PHE A 238 11.56 7.26 -6.80
CA PHE A 238 10.21 6.87 -7.25
C PHE A 238 9.47 7.99 -8.01
N SER A 239 10.21 8.84 -8.71
CA SER A 239 9.67 9.95 -9.51
C SER A 239 10.04 9.83 -10.98
N PHE A 240 9.19 10.38 -11.84
CA PHE A 240 9.50 10.58 -13.25
C PHE A 240 10.32 11.86 -13.47
N PRO A 241 11.20 11.88 -14.48
CA PRO A 241 11.87 13.12 -14.89
C PRO A 241 10.89 14.12 -15.50
N ASP A 242 11.24 15.40 -15.48
CA ASP A 242 10.46 16.45 -16.15
C ASP A 242 10.38 16.21 -17.66
N GLY A 243 9.22 16.52 -18.24
CA GLY A 243 8.98 16.33 -19.67
C GLY A 243 8.61 14.89 -20.06
N THR A 244 8.36 14.02 -19.08
CA THR A 244 7.86 12.66 -19.31
C THR A 244 6.55 12.69 -20.11
N VAL A 245 6.47 11.82 -21.11
CA VAL A 245 5.32 11.67 -21.99
C VAL A 245 4.49 10.48 -21.54
N SER A 246 3.17 10.64 -21.57
CA SER A 246 2.25 9.54 -21.27
C SER A 246 1.05 9.53 -22.19
N GLU A 247 0.62 8.33 -22.55
CA GLU A 247 -0.45 8.09 -23.52
C GLU A 247 -1.47 7.11 -22.94
N TRP A 248 -2.75 7.44 -23.09
CA TRP A 248 -3.87 6.62 -22.66
C TRP A 248 -4.59 6.03 -23.86
N ALA A 249 -5.25 4.88 -23.66
CA ALA A 249 -5.98 4.18 -24.72
C ALA A 249 -7.12 5.02 -25.34
N ASP A 250 -7.64 6.01 -24.61
CA ASP A 250 -8.68 6.94 -25.09
C ASP A 250 -8.15 8.07 -25.98
N GLY A 251 -6.85 8.10 -26.25
CA GLY A 251 -6.20 9.09 -27.10
C GLY A 251 -5.71 10.34 -26.36
N ARG A 252 -5.84 10.41 -25.03
CA ARG A 252 -5.15 11.47 -24.26
C ARG A 252 -3.64 11.30 -24.34
N ARG A 253 -2.94 12.42 -24.41
CA ARG A 253 -1.48 12.49 -24.32
C ARG A 253 -1.07 13.60 -23.36
N PHE A 254 -0.22 13.28 -22.40
CA PHE A 254 0.37 14.24 -21.46
C PHE A 254 1.87 14.35 -21.68
N GLU A 255 2.43 15.55 -21.52
CA GLU A 255 3.86 15.81 -21.55
C GLU A 255 4.18 16.87 -20.49
N GLY A 256 4.94 16.49 -19.46
CA GLY A 256 5.27 17.43 -18.38
C GLY A 256 5.77 16.77 -17.10
N ALA A 257 5.54 17.48 -16.01
CA ALA A 257 5.93 17.10 -14.67
C ALA A 257 4.86 16.26 -13.96
N TYR A 258 5.34 15.41 -13.06
CA TYR A 258 4.55 14.50 -12.25
C TYR A 258 4.68 14.85 -10.78
N ARG A 259 3.59 14.68 -10.03
CA ARG A 259 3.58 14.65 -8.56
C ARG A 259 3.31 13.21 -8.12
N GLY A 260 4.32 12.57 -7.51
CA GLY A 260 4.34 11.12 -7.36
C GLY A 260 4.16 10.44 -8.72
N LEU A 261 3.10 9.65 -8.88
CA LEU A 261 2.75 9.03 -10.15
C LEU A 261 1.56 9.70 -10.86
N GLN A 262 1.17 10.91 -10.50
CA GLN A 262 0.07 11.61 -11.19
C GLN A 262 0.60 12.79 -12.01
N PRO A 263 0.10 13.02 -13.24
CA PRO A 263 0.38 14.25 -13.97
C PRO A 263 0.03 15.47 -13.13
N ASP A 264 0.89 16.49 -13.10
CA ASP A 264 0.70 17.71 -12.31
C ASP A 264 0.73 18.96 -13.19
N GLN A 265 1.86 19.24 -13.87
CA GLN A 265 2.00 20.44 -14.70
C GLN A 265 2.51 20.07 -16.07
N GLY A 266 1.84 20.51 -17.14
CA GLY A 266 2.34 20.23 -18.48
C GLY A 266 1.36 20.52 -19.59
N LYS A 267 1.61 19.87 -20.72
CA LYS A 267 0.73 19.88 -21.88
C LYS A 267 -0.14 18.64 -21.86
N LEU A 268 -1.45 18.82 -21.88
CA LEU A 268 -2.43 17.73 -21.97
C LEU A 268 -3.22 17.88 -23.27
N GLN A 269 -3.08 16.92 -24.17
CA GLN A 269 -3.94 16.76 -25.32
C GLN A 269 -5.15 15.92 -24.94
N LEU A 270 -6.33 16.48 -25.18
CA LEU A 270 -7.62 15.84 -24.95
C LEU A 270 -8.03 14.99 -26.18
N PRO A 271 -8.93 14.00 -26.02
CA PRO A 271 -9.34 13.12 -27.12
C PRO A 271 -10.03 13.83 -28.30
N ASP A 272 -10.61 15.01 -28.05
CA ASP A 272 -11.19 15.88 -29.09
C ASP A 272 -10.13 16.74 -29.81
N GLY A 273 -8.85 16.60 -29.46
CA GLY A 273 -7.72 17.34 -30.02
C GLY A 273 -7.52 18.73 -29.44
N ASP A 274 -8.31 19.13 -28.43
CA ASP A 274 -8.01 20.33 -27.65
C ASP A 274 -6.69 20.15 -26.87
N LEU A 275 -5.95 21.24 -26.72
CA LEU A 275 -4.64 21.27 -26.07
C LEU A 275 -4.70 22.16 -24.84
N TRP A 276 -4.41 21.60 -23.70
CA TRP A 276 -4.25 22.31 -22.44
C TRP A 276 -2.77 22.49 -22.12
N HIS A 277 -2.41 23.66 -21.60
CA HIS A 277 -1.10 23.91 -21.01
C HIS A 277 -1.27 24.55 -19.63
N GLY A 278 -0.91 23.83 -18.58
CA GLY A 278 -1.08 24.27 -17.19
C GLY A 278 -1.20 23.11 -16.22
N SER A 279 -1.90 23.33 -15.11
CA SER A 279 -2.06 22.31 -14.10
C SER A 279 -3.09 21.24 -14.50
N VAL A 280 -2.82 20.00 -14.11
CA VAL A 280 -3.60 18.82 -14.44
C VAL A 280 -3.91 18.10 -13.14
N GLU A 281 -5.17 17.73 -12.95
CA GLU A 281 -5.59 16.88 -11.83
C GLU A 281 -6.59 15.87 -12.36
N LEU A 282 -6.45 14.59 -11.97
CA LEU A 282 -7.31 13.51 -12.46
C LEU A 282 -7.42 13.49 -14.00
N LEU A 283 -6.31 13.81 -14.68
CA LEU A 283 -6.20 13.87 -16.14
C LEU A 283 -7.15 14.88 -16.79
N MET A 284 -7.46 15.95 -16.07
CA MET A 284 -8.30 17.06 -16.53
C MET A 284 -7.57 18.40 -16.32
N PRO A 285 -7.80 19.38 -17.20
CA PRO A 285 -7.38 20.76 -16.97
C PRO A 285 -7.89 21.30 -15.64
N ARG A 286 -7.00 21.78 -14.79
CA ARG A 286 -7.33 22.31 -13.47
C ARG A 286 -6.52 23.55 -13.18
N GLY A 287 -7.12 24.49 -12.44
CA GLY A 287 -6.41 25.68 -11.99
C GLY A 287 -5.85 26.52 -13.14
N PRO A 288 -4.68 27.15 -12.95
CA PRO A 288 -4.15 28.10 -13.90
C PRO A 288 -3.65 27.40 -15.17
N GLY A 289 -3.98 27.97 -16.33
CA GLY A 289 -3.44 27.52 -17.61
C GLY A 289 -4.22 28.00 -18.82
N VAL A 290 -3.80 27.55 -20.00
CA VAL A 290 -4.39 27.95 -21.28
C VAL A 290 -4.93 26.73 -22.01
N LEU A 291 -6.24 26.76 -22.31
CA LEU A 291 -6.89 25.81 -23.20
C LEU A 291 -6.92 26.38 -24.61
N LYS A 292 -6.28 25.70 -25.55
CA LYS A 292 -6.34 25.96 -26.99
C LYS A 292 -7.20 24.90 -27.66
N ARG A 293 -8.25 25.32 -28.34
CA ARG A 293 -9.17 24.43 -29.04
C ARG A 293 -8.68 24.09 -30.43
N ARG A 294 -9.20 23.00 -31.00
CA ARG A 294 -8.92 22.60 -32.38
C ARG A 294 -9.25 23.68 -33.41
N ASP A 295 -10.26 24.51 -33.16
CA ASP A 295 -10.64 25.63 -34.04
C ASP A 295 -9.69 26.84 -33.96
N GLY A 296 -8.63 26.77 -33.13
CA GLY A 296 -7.65 27.83 -32.91
C GLY A 296 -8.03 28.82 -31.81
N SER A 297 -9.27 28.78 -31.31
CA SER A 297 -9.68 29.60 -30.19
C SER A 297 -8.99 29.20 -28.90
N TRP A 298 -8.86 30.13 -27.96
CA TRP A 298 -8.19 29.88 -26.70
C TRP A 298 -8.87 30.57 -25.52
N LEU A 299 -8.59 30.06 -24.32
CA LEU A 299 -9.11 30.52 -23.05
C LEU A 299 -8.07 30.35 -21.95
N GLU A 300 -7.86 31.37 -21.14
CA GLU A 300 -7.04 31.28 -19.93
C GLU A 300 -7.93 31.00 -18.71
N LEU A 301 -7.54 29.99 -17.93
CA LEU A 301 -8.20 29.62 -16.68
C LEU A 301 -7.37 30.17 -15.50
N PRO A 302 -8.01 30.77 -14.49
CA PRO A 302 -7.32 31.23 -13.28
C PRO A 302 -7.09 30.09 -12.27
N ALA A 303 -6.28 30.36 -11.26
CA ALA A 303 -6.03 29.42 -10.18
C ALA A 303 -7.32 28.98 -9.46
N GLY A 304 -7.40 27.70 -9.09
CA GLY A 304 -8.57 27.10 -8.43
C GLY A 304 -9.82 26.97 -9.30
N SER A 305 -9.75 27.35 -10.58
CA SER A 305 -10.89 27.20 -11.50
C SER A 305 -10.95 25.81 -12.14
N ASP A 306 -12.17 25.46 -12.55
CA ASP A 306 -12.49 24.25 -13.30
C ASP A 306 -13.26 24.68 -14.54
N LEU A 307 -12.86 24.19 -15.71
CA LEU A 307 -13.51 24.49 -16.98
C LEU A 307 -15.03 24.22 -16.93
N LEU A 308 -15.46 23.20 -16.18
CA LEU A 308 -16.85 22.78 -16.06
C LEU A 308 -17.68 23.67 -15.14
N THR A 309 -17.05 24.37 -14.19
CA THR A 309 -17.74 25.25 -13.23
C THR A 309 -17.35 26.71 -13.38
N LEU A 310 -16.58 27.04 -14.41
CA LEU A 310 -16.04 28.38 -14.62
C LEU A 310 -17.18 29.40 -14.63
N THR A 311 -17.10 30.34 -13.69
CA THR A 311 -18.03 31.45 -13.58
C THR A 311 -17.23 32.73 -13.42
N GLY A 312 -17.52 33.72 -14.26
CA GLY A 312 -16.82 34.99 -14.26
C GLY A 312 -16.34 35.40 -15.64
N THR A 313 -15.37 36.30 -15.64
CA THR A 313 -14.78 36.87 -16.85
C THR A 313 -13.33 36.46 -16.94
N VAL A 314 -12.90 35.95 -18.09
CA VAL A 314 -11.54 35.44 -18.30
C VAL A 314 -10.99 35.82 -19.68
N PRO A 315 -9.66 35.97 -19.82
CA PRO A 315 -9.02 36.20 -21.12
C PRO A 315 -9.28 35.05 -22.10
N CYS A 316 -9.57 35.40 -23.35
CA CYS A 316 -9.84 34.45 -24.42
C CYS A 316 -9.58 35.07 -25.81
N GLY A 317 -9.55 34.23 -26.84
CA GLY A 317 -9.34 34.68 -28.22
C GLY A 317 -9.86 33.72 -29.28
N ARG A 318 -10.00 34.19 -30.52
CA ARG A 318 -10.25 33.32 -31.68
C ARG A 318 -8.97 32.76 -32.30
N SER A 319 -7.85 33.42 -32.08
CA SER A 319 -6.53 33.01 -32.57
C SER A 319 -5.45 33.55 -31.64
N SER A 320 -4.24 33.01 -31.75
CA SER A 320 -3.06 33.52 -31.06
C SER A 320 -2.82 34.98 -31.44
N GLY A 321 -2.96 35.90 -30.47
CA GLY A 321 -2.82 37.35 -30.65
C GLY A 321 -4.12 38.16 -30.56
N ASP A 322 -5.29 37.51 -30.70
CA ASP A 322 -6.60 38.12 -30.39
C ASP A 322 -6.90 37.86 -28.91
N SER A 323 -6.86 38.89 -28.07
CA SER A 323 -7.18 38.78 -26.63
C SER A 323 -8.35 39.69 -26.30
N ARG A 324 -9.38 39.11 -25.70
CA ARG A 324 -10.58 39.79 -25.22
C ARG A 324 -11.10 39.11 -23.95
N GLN A 325 -12.09 39.76 -23.34
CA GLN A 325 -12.77 39.21 -22.18
C GLN A 325 -13.93 38.31 -22.63
N CYS A 326 -13.93 37.05 -22.17
CA CYS A 326 -15.05 36.12 -22.32
C CYS A 326 -15.75 35.94 -20.98
N HIS A 327 -17.08 35.85 -21.03
CA HIS A 327 -17.91 35.68 -19.84
C HIS A 327 -18.46 34.26 -19.77
N TYR A 328 -18.39 33.65 -18.60
CA TYR A 328 -18.84 32.29 -18.35
C TYR A 328 -19.75 32.21 -17.12
N LEU A 329 -20.70 31.30 -17.15
CA LEU A 329 -21.53 30.91 -16.00
C LEU A 329 -21.67 29.40 -16.01
N ASP A 330 -21.14 28.74 -14.98
CA ASP A 330 -21.08 27.27 -14.86
C ASP A 330 -20.52 26.58 -16.12
N GLY A 331 -19.40 27.07 -16.63
CA GLY A 331 -18.72 26.53 -17.82
C GLY A 331 -19.38 26.88 -19.15
N GLN A 332 -20.54 27.55 -19.16
CA GLN A 332 -21.19 28.03 -20.37
C GLN A 332 -20.72 29.44 -20.73
N ARG A 333 -20.22 29.62 -21.96
CA ARG A 333 -19.90 30.93 -22.51
C ARG A 333 -21.16 31.76 -22.75
N LEU A 334 -21.18 32.98 -22.24
CA LEU A 334 -22.23 33.97 -22.43
C LEU A 334 -21.86 34.98 -23.52
N SER A 335 -22.87 35.68 -24.04
CA SER A 335 -22.70 36.63 -25.14
C SER A 335 -22.10 37.97 -24.72
N SER A 336 -22.26 38.37 -23.45
CA SER A 336 -21.77 39.64 -22.92
C SER A 336 -21.68 39.65 -21.40
N GLU A 337 -20.96 40.64 -20.85
CA GLU A 337 -20.88 40.90 -19.41
C GLU A 337 -22.25 41.23 -18.81
N ALA A 338 -23.09 41.93 -19.57
CA ALA A 338 -24.44 42.28 -19.15
C ALA A 338 -25.32 41.03 -18.95
N ASP A 339 -25.17 40.01 -19.80
CA ASP A 339 -25.87 38.72 -19.61
C ASP A 339 -25.36 38.00 -18.36
N LEU A 340 -24.04 37.99 -18.12
CA LEU A 340 -23.47 37.43 -16.89
C LEU A 340 -24.03 38.11 -15.63
N LYS A 341 -23.96 39.44 -15.57
CA LYS A 341 -24.47 40.22 -14.43
C LYS A 341 -25.96 40.00 -14.20
N ARG A 342 -26.77 39.99 -15.27
CA ARG A 342 -28.21 39.76 -15.18
C ARG A 342 -28.52 38.37 -14.62
N ARG A 343 -27.84 37.33 -15.08
CA ARG A 343 -28.04 35.95 -14.60
C ARG A 343 -27.55 35.75 -13.17
N LEU A 344 -26.43 36.38 -12.78
CA LEU A 344 -25.96 36.37 -11.39
C LEU A 344 -26.91 37.11 -10.44
N ALA A 345 -27.41 38.29 -10.84
CA ALA A 345 -28.39 39.04 -10.07
C ALA A 345 -29.71 38.26 -9.90
N SER A 346 -30.16 37.59 -10.98
CA SER A 346 -31.34 36.71 -10.95
C SER A 346 -31.14 35.54 -9.98
N ARG A 347 -29.93 34.97 -9.92
CA ARG A 347 -29.59 33.93 -8.93
C ARG A 347 -29.66 34.43 -7.49
N GLN A 348 -29.16 35.64 -7.23
CA GLN A 348 -29.18 36.23 -5.89
C GLN A 348 -30.60 36.58 -5.41
N THR A 349 -31.47 37.01 -6.34
CA THR A 349 -32.89 37.27 -6.03
C THR A 349 -33.67 35.97 -5.84
N ALA A 350 -33.46 34.99 -6.72
CA ALA A 350 -34.03 33.66 -6.55
C ALA A 350 -33.51 32.97 -5.27
N SER A 351 -32.27 33.25 -4.86
CA SER A 351 -31.70 32.82 -3.57
C SER A 351 -32.09 33.67 -2.36
N SER A 352 -33.02 34.63 -2.48
CA SER A 352 -33.55 35.42 -1.35
C SER A 352 -35.08 35.37 -1.17
N GLY A 353 -35.82 34.68 -2.03
CA GLY A 353 -37.23 34.33 -1.77
C GLY A 353 -37.42 33.39 -0.57
N PRO A 354 -38.64 33.26 0.00
CA PRO A 354 -38.92 32.30 1.06
C PRO A 354 -38.66 30.88 0.52
N ALA A 355 -37.75 30.15 1.15
CA ALA A 355 -37.45 28.78 0.76
C ALA A 355 -38.69 27.91 1.04
N ALA A 356 -39.27 27.34 0.00
CA ALA A 356 -40.01 26.10 0.14
C ALA A 356 -38.97 25.07 0.55
N GLY A 357 -38.95 24.64 1.82
CA GLY A 357 -37.88 23.77 2.32
C GLY A 357 -37.62 22.56 1.42
N CYS A 358 -36.41 22.00 1.45
CA CYS A 358 -35.99 20.96 0.49
C CYS A 358 -36.81 19.67 0.51
N GLN A 359 -37.67 19.52 1.51
CA GLN A 359 -38.74 18.53 1.57
C GLN A 359 -39.70 18.59 0.38
N LEU A 360 -39.84 19.76 -0.25
CA LEU A 360 -40.69 19.97 -1.42
C LEU A 360 -39.93 19.84 -2.74
N ALA A 361 -38.61 19.65 -2.71
CA ALA A 361 -37.79 19.49 -3.89
C ALA A 361 -37.91 18.05 -4.42
N GLN A 362 -38.83 17.84 -5.35
CA GLN A 362 -39.03 16.58 -6.07
C GLN A 362 -39.04 16.82 -7.58
N GLY A 363 -38.71 15.80 -8.38
CA GLY A 363 -38.74 15.85 -9.83
C GLY A 363 -37.36 15.97 -10.48
N HIS A 364 -37.35 16.33 -11.75
CA HIS A 364 -36.14 16.45 -12.55
C HIS A 364 -35.58 17.86 -12.45
N PHE A 365 -34.28 17.95 -12.21
CA PHE A 365 -33.57 19.21 -12.17
C PHE A 365 -32.32 19.16 -13.04
N ASN A 366 -32.07 20.23 -13.76
CA ASN A 366 -30.97 20.35 -14.70
C ASN A 366 -30.07 21.56 -14.39
N ARG A 367 -28.77 21.38 -14.63
CA ARG A 367 -27.77 22.46 -14.57
C ARG A 367 -26.88 22.44 -15.81
N GLY A 368 -26.43 23.63 -16.22
CA GLY A 368 -25.45 23.80 -17.29
C GLY A 368 -25.91 23.27 -18.66
N LEU A 369 -27.13 23.62 -19.11
CA LEU A 369 -27.75 23.13 -20.36
C LEU A 369 -27.98 21.60 -20.41
N GLY A 370 -28.34 20.99 -19.27
CA GLY A 370 -28.51 19.55 -19.16
C GLY A 370 -27.19 18.79 -19.22
N ARG A 371 -26.11 19.41 -18.73
CA ARG A 371 -24.83 18.73 -18.48
C ARG A 371 -24.78 18.10 -17.10
N SER A 372 -25.60 18.56 -16.17
CA SER A 372 -25.88 17.83 -14.94
C SER A 372 -27.37 17.64 -14.81
N ARG A 373 -27.78 16.41 -14.52
CA ARG A 373 -29.17 16.03 -14.25
C ARG A 373 -29.23 15.47 -12.84
N LEU A 374 -30.27 15.87 -12.14
CA LEU A 374 -30.57 15.41 -10.79
C LEU A 374 -32.04 15.03 -10.76
N LEU A 375 -32.33 13.80 -10.36
CA LEU A 375 -33.68 13.34 -10.07
C LEU A 375 -33.83 13.20 -8.56
N LEU A 376 -34.89 13.80 -8.02
CA LEU A 376 -35.33 13.61 -6.63
C LEU A 376 -36.70 12.95 -6.63
N GLY A 377 -36.73 11.64 -6.36
CA GLY A 377 -37.94 10.82 -6.35
C GLY A 377 -38.75 10.91 -5.05
N PRO A 378 -40.06 10.65 -5.10
CA PRO A 378 -40.96 10.83 -3.94
C PRO A 378 -40.69 9.87 -2.76
N GLY A 379 -39.89 8.81 -2.96
CA GLY A 379 -39.53 7.82 -1.94
C GLY A 379 -38.20 8.07 -1.23
N GLY A 380 -37.50 9.19 -1.52
CA GLY A 380 -36.14 9.40 -1.02
C GLY A 380 -35.09 8.67 -1.86
N GLU A 381 -35.40 8.30 -3.09
CA GLU A 381 -34.45 7.78 -4.07
C GLU A 381 -34.09 8.89 -5.07
N GLY A 382 -32.84 8.94 -5.50
CA GLY A 382 -32.40 9.92 -6.47
C GLY A 382 -31.31 9.41 -7.40
N GLU A 383 -31.18 10.11 -8.52
CA GLU A 383 -30.18 9.84 -9.54
C GLU A 383 -29.42 11.11 -9.84
N PHE A 384 -28.10 10.99 -10.01
CA PHE A 384 -27.27 12.10 -10.45
C PHE A 384 -26.45 11.70 -11.67
N GLU A 385 -26.60 12.50 -12.73
CA GLU A 385 -25.81 12.38 -13.94
C GLU A 385 -25.02 13.65 -14.19
N GLN A 386 -23.76 13.51 -14.60
CA GLN A 386 -22.96 14.63 -15.06
C GLN A 386 -22.18 14.26 -16.32
N TYR A 387 -22.40 15.03 -17.38
CA TYR A 387 -21.70 14.90 -18.65
C TYR A 387 -20.44 15.78 -18.67
N SER A 388 -19.34 15.22 -19.16
CA SER A 388 -18.08 15.93 -19.40
C SER A 388 -17.62 15.79 -20.87
N GLY A 389 -16.68 16.64 -21.28
CA GLY A 389 -16.29 16.81 -22.68
C GLY A 389 -17.44 17.34 -23.55
N SER A 390 -17.43 17.02 -24.84
CA SER A 390 -18.53 17.25 -25.78
C SER A 390 -19.78 16.38 -25.52
N ARG A 391 -20.07 16.05 -24.24
CA ARG A 391 -21.02 15.01 -23.77
C ARG A 391 -20.59 13.57 -24.09
N ARG A 392 -19.30 13.36 -24.27
CA ARG A 392 -18.72 12.06 -24.61
C ARG A 392 -18.61 11.12 -23.40
N PHE A 393 -18.50 11.68 -22.19
CA PHE A 393 -18.40 10.92 -20.96
C PHE A 393 -19.51 11.34 -19.99
N ARG A 394 -20.03 10.39 -19.23
CA ARG A 394 -21.07 10.58 -18.20
C ARG A 394 -20.61 9.95 -16.90
N PHE A 395 -20.56 10.75 -15.84
CA PHE A 395 -20.61 10.24 -14.49
C PHE A 395 -22.07 9.97 -14.10
N TYR A 396 -22.34 8.81 -13.52
CA TYR A 396 -23.66 8.37 -13.08
C TYR A 396 -23.57 7.80 -11.67
N THR A 397 -24.52 8.14 -10.80
CA THR A 397 -24.70 7.49 -9.51
C THR A 397 -26.15 7.52 -9.07
N GLU A 398 -26.57 6.47 -8.38
CA GLU A 398 -27.84 6.40 -7.64
C GLU A 398 -27.57 6.73 -6.18
N PHE A 399 -28.56 7.29 -5.49
CA PHE A 399 -28.44 7.60 -4.08
C PHE A 399 -29.78 7.54 -3.36
N GLU A 400 -29.72 7.28 -2.06
CA GLU A 400 -30.85 7.48 -1.15
C GLU A 400 -30.68 8.85 -0.47
N TYR A 401 -31.78 9.53 -0.17
CA TYR A 401 -31.76 10.82 0.51
C TYR A 401 -32.91 11.00 1.50
N GLN A 402 -32.62 11.74 2.58
CA GLN A 402 -33.63 12.26 3.49
C GLN A 402 -33.66 13.78 3.40
N ALA A 403 -34.81 14.34 3.02
CA ALA A 403 -34.98 15.78 2.91
C ALA A 403 -35.38 16.44 4.24
N GLN A 404 -34.65 17.48 4.59
CA GLN A 404 -34.98 18.40 5.69
C GLN A 404 -35.23 19.80 5.11
N PRO A 405 -35.76 20.76 5.89
CA PRO A 405 -36.08 22.09 5.37
C PRO A 405 -34.88 22.79 4.70
N GLU A 406 -33.66 22.61 5.22
CA GLU A 406 -32.46 23.33 4.76
C GLU A 406 -31.31 22.42 4.31
N ARG A 407 -31.51 21.10 4.25
CA ARG A 407 -30.48 20.15 3.80
C ARG A 407 -31.06 18.84 3.24
N LEU A 408 -30.25 18.14 2.46
CA LEU A 408 -30.46 16.75 2.07
C LEU A 408 -29.37 15.89 2.70
N ASP A 409 -29.74 14.90 3.49
CA ASP A 409 -28.80 13.89 3.97
C ASP A 409 -28.76 12.78 2.92
N VAL A 410 -27.63 12.63 2.22
CA VAL A 410 -27.50 11.76 1.04
C VAL A 410 -26.56 10.60 1.32
N LYS A 411 -27.02 9.40 0.94
CA LYS A 411 -26.24 8.17 0.93
C LYS A 411 -26.08 7.70 -0.51
N TYR A 412 -24.89 7.91 -1.04
CA TYR A 412 -24.58 7.53 -2.41
C TYR A 412 -24.32 6.04 -2.56
N GLY A 413 -24.76 5.50 -3.69
CA GLY A 413 -24.28 4.23 -4.22
C GLY A 413 -22.90 4.36 -4.87
N GLU A 414 -22.54 3.36 -5.66
CA GLU A 414 -21.30 3.36 -6.43
C GLU A 414 -21.41 4.30 -7.64
N GLY A 415 -20.51 5.29 -7.71
CA GLY A 415 -20.42 6.19 -8.86
C GLY A 415 -19.67 5.55 -10.02
N SER A 416 -20.17 5.71 -11.24
CA SER A 416 -19.60 5.14 -12.47
C SER A 416 -19.27 6.23 -13.49
N TYR A 417 -18.05 6.22 -14.02
CA TYR A 417 -17.67 7.00 -15.22
C TYR A 417 -17.87 6.14 -16.46
N ILE A 418 -18.66 6.63 -17.41
CA ILE A 418 -19.15 5.88 -18.56
C ILE A 418 -18.83 6.64 -19.85
N HIS A 419 -18.29 5.95 -20.85
CA HIS A 419 -18.21 6.50 -22.21
C HIS A 419 -19.60 6.39 -22.87
N VAL A 420 -20.20 7.53 -23.24
CA VAL A 420 -21.63 7.63 -23.59
C VAL A 420 -21.98 6.85 -24.85
N GLU A 421 -21.10 6.83 -25.85
CA GLU A 421 -21.36 6.19 -27.14
C GLU A 421 -21.24 4.65 -27.07
N SER A 422 -20.27 4.14 -26.31
CA SER A 422 -20.03 2.69 -26.20
C SER A 422 -20.72 2.04 -25.00
N GLY A 423 -21.20 2.83 -24.03
CA GLY A 423 -21.73 2.34 -22.76
C GLY A 423 -20.67 1.75 -21.83
N GLN A 424 -19.39 1.80 -22.19
CA GLN A 424 -18.30 1.21 -21.41
C GLN A 424 -18.10 1.96 -20.09
N VAL A 425 -18.11 1.22 -18.98
CA VAL A 425 -17.72 1.74 -17.66
C VAL A 425 -16.20 1.83 -17.60
N LEU A 426 -15.68 3.05 -17.48
CA LEU A 426 -14.26 3.35 -17.44
C LEU A 426 -13.69 3.26 -16.02
N HIS A 427 -14.49 3.65 -15.02
CA HIS A 427 -14.07 3.70 -13.63
C HIS A 427 -15.29 3.63 -12.70
N ARG A 428 -15.12 3.00 -11.54
CA ARG A 428 -16.10 2.95 -10.45
C ARG A 428 -15.46 3.51 -9.18
N THR A 429 -16.22 4.31 -8.43
CA THR A 429 -15.73 4.95 -7.20
C THR A 429 -16.81 4.91 -6.12
N GLY A 430 -16.37 4.67 -4.88
CA GLY A 430 -17.23 4.82 -3.70
C GLY A 430 -17.34 6.29 -3.31
N ILE A 431 -18.54 6.71 -2.93
CA ILE A 431 -18.82 8.09 -2.51
C ILE A 431 -19.36 8.04 -1.08
N SER A 432 -18.77 8.84 -0.20
CA SER A 432 -19.18 8.90 1.21
C SER A 432 -20.57 9.53 1.37
N GLU A 433 -21.23 9.23 2.47
CA GLU A 433 -22.45 9.92 2.89
C GLU A 433 -22.15 11.40 3.16
N VAL A 434 -23.03 12.29 2.69
CA VAL A 434 -22.85 13.75 2.81
C VAL A 434 -24.17 14.42 3.15
N ALA A 435 -24.12 15.36 4.11
CA ALA A 435 -25.20 16.31 4.35
C ALA A 435 -25.02 17.54 3.45
N LEU A 436 -25.89 17.72 2.47
CA LEU A 436 -25.84 18.81 1.49
C LEU A 436 -26.73 19.97 1.92
N PRO A 437 -26.18 21.17 2.19
CA PRO A 437 -26.98 22.37 2.37
C PRO A 437 -27.88 22.58 1.16
N CYS A 438 -29.14 22.86 1.42
CA CYS A 438 -30.17 22.85 0.40
C CYS A 438 -31.16 24.00 0.58
N ARG A 439 -31.66 24.51 -0.54
CA ARG A 439 -32.76 25.47 -0.59
C ARG A 439 -33.57 25.24 -1.85
N PHE A 440 -34.90 25.39 -1.79
CA PHE A 440 -35.76 25.29 -2.96
C PHE A 440 -36.79 26.42 -2.95
N ASP A 441 -37.13 26.99 -4.10
CA ASP A 441 -38.10 28.10 -4.21
C ASP A 441 -39.37 27.72 -5.00
N GLY A 442 -39.53 26.43 -5.32
CA GLY A 442 -40.61 25.93 -6.18
C GLY A 442 -40.19 25.70 -7.64
N HIS A 443 -39.13 26.36 -8.10
CA HIS A 443 -38.61 26.23 -9.47
C HIS A 443 -37.11 25.89 -9.53
N THR A 444 -36.30 26.47 -8.66
CA THR A 444 -34.86 26.27 -8.59
C THR A 444 -34.50 25.60 -7.28
N LEU A 445 -33.74 24.52 -7.38
CA LEU A 445 -33.12 23.82 -6.26
C LEU A 445 -31.65 24.25 -6.16
N TRP A 446 -31.25 24.79 -5.02
CA TRP A 446 -29.85 25.06 -4.71
C TRP A 446 -29.33 23.93 -3.82
N LEU A 447 -28.28 23.25 -4.27
CA LEU A 447 -27.52 22.29 -3.47
C LEU A 447 -26.09 22.76 -3.36
N GLU A 448 -25.58 22.92 -2.14
CA GLU A 448 -24.26 23.54 -1.86
C GLU A 448 -24.08 24.90 -2.55
N GLY A 449 -25.16 25.69 -2.66
CA GLY A 449 -25.16 26.97 -3.39
C GLY A 449 -25.15 26.86 -4.91
N LYS A 450 -25.12 25.64 -5.49
CA LYS A 450 -25.19 25.41 -6.94
C LYS A 450 -26.66 25.28 -7.38
N PRO A 451 -27.13 26.08 -8.36
CA PRO A 451 -28.52 26.05 -8.78
C PRO A 451 -28.79 24.96 -9.83
N TYR A 452 -29.87 24.22 -9.61
CA TYR A 452 -30.48 23.27 -10.52
C TYR A 452 -31.90 23.74 -10.84
N GLN A 453 -32.21 23.89 -12.12
CA GLN A 453 -33.52 24.33 -12.60
C GLN A 453 -34.43 23.12 -12.75
N ARG A 454 -35.64 23.17 -12.20
CA ARG A 454 -36.64 22.13 -12.42
C ARG A 454 -37.06 22.16 -13.90
N ASP A 455 -37.14 20.97 -14.49
CA ASP A 455 -37.59 20.79 -15.88
C ASP A 455 -39.06 21.15 -16.10
#